data_AF-A0A520D8R1-F1
#
_entry.id   AF-A0A520D8R1-F1
#
_cell.length_a   1.000
_cell.length_b   1.000
_cell.length_c   1.000
_cell.angle_alpha   90.00
_cell.angle_beta   90.00
_cell.angle_gamma   90.00
#
_symmetry.space_group_name_H-M   'P 1'
#
loop_
_entity.id
_entity.type
_entity.pdbx_description
1 polymer ?
#
loop_
_entity_poly.entity_id
_entity_poly.type
_entity_poly.pdbx_seq_one_letter_code
_entity_poly.pdbx_strand_id
1 'polypeptide(L)'
;AIGNETKVKVVKNKVSPPFKTAEFDILFGEGISREGEIIDMGVTAKIVDKSGAWYAYNGEKIGQGRDNAREFLRENTALSREIENKVRESLGIPLLAADAGSEESEAKAKADAKAEAKAAKAAAASVKE
;
A
#
# COMPACT_ATOMS: atom_id res chain seq x y z
N ALA A 1 -6.81 18.19 9.62
CA ALA A 1 -6.48 17.13 10.58
C ALA A 1 -7.63 16.14 10.59
N ILE A 2 -7.46 14.95 9.98
CA ILE A 2 -8.54 13.99 9.65
C ILE A 2 -8.46 12.74 10.56
N GLY A 3 -7.58 12.74 11.58
CA GLY A 3 -7.41 11.64 12.52
C GLY A 3 -6.50 11.98 13.70
N ASN A 4 -6.27 10.99 14.56
CA ASN A 4 -5.38 11.04 15.73
C ASN A 4 -4.26 10.00 15.61
N GLU A 5 -3.02 10.42 15.88
CA GLU A 5 -1.89 9.51 16.07
C GLU A 5 -2.01 8.83 17.43
N THR A 6 -1.97 7.49 17.44
CA THR A 6 -2.20 6.69 18.64
C THR A 6 -0.99 5.78 18.90
N LYS A 7 -0.49 5.82 20.13
CA LYS A 7 0.59 4.98 20.60
C LYS A 7 0.08 3.94 21.59
N VAL A 8 0.32 2.67 21.28
CA VAL A 8 -0.07 1.55 22.13
C VAL A 8 1.18 0.87 22.68
N LYS A 9 1.23 0.69 24.01
CA LYS A 9 2.30 -0.06 24.69
C LYS A 9 1.75 -1.36 25.26
N VAL A 10 2.36 -2.48 24.89
CA VAL A 10 1.96 -3.80 25.41
C VAL A 10 2.59 -4.00 26.78
N VAL A 11 1.87 -3.64 27.85
CA VAL A 11 2.37 -3.71 29.24
C VAL A 11 2.47 -5.13 29.80
N LYS A 12 1.70 -6.08 29.26
CA LYS A 12 1.70 -7.48 29.69
C LYS A 12 1.53 -8.38 28.48
N ASN A 13 2.52 -9.21 28.20
CA ASN A 13 2.50 -10.21 27.14
C ASN A 13 3.01 -11.54 27.68
N LYS A 14 2.26 -12.63 27.49
CA LYS A 14 2.66 -13.99 27.91
C LYS A 14 3.19 -14.85 26.75
N VAL A 15 3.08 -14.37 25.51
CA VAL A 15 3.42 -15.15 24.29
C VAL A 15 4.70 -14.63 23.63
N SER A 16 5.00 -13.34 23.78
CA SER A 16 6.17 -12.67 23.19
C SER A 16 6.74 -11.65 24.19
N PRO A 17 7.94 -11.06 23.95
CA PRO A 17 8.51 -10.08 24.86
C PRO A 17 7.55 -8.91 25.16
N PRO A 18 7.36 -8.56 26.44
CA PRO A 18 6.51 -7.44 26.83
C PRO A 18 7.18 -6.08 26.53
N PHE A 19 6.41 -5.00 26.72
CA PHE A 19 6.82 -3.59 26.61
C PHE A 19 7.14 -3.07 25.22
N LYS A 20 6.82 -3.82 24.16
CA LYS A 20 6.84 -3.29 22.79
C LYS A 20 5.80 -2.19 22.60
N THR A 21 6.14 -1.20 21.78
CA THR A 21 5.27 -0.08 21.41
C THR A 21 4.95 -0.15 19.92
N ALA A 22 3.70 0.14 19.57
CA ALA A 22 3.24 0.35 18.20
C ALA A 22 2.62 1.74 18.09
N GLU A 23 2.87 2.41 16.97
CA GLU A 23 2.35 3.74 16.65
C GLU A 23 1.56 3.62 15.34
N PHE A 24 0.32 4.09 15.35
CA PHE A 24 -0.56 4.05 14.18
C PHE A 24 -1.57 5.19 14.21
N ASP A 25 -2.08 5.54 13.04
CA ASP A 25 -3.11 6.56 12.92
C ASP A 25 -4.51 5.96 13.01
N ILE A 26 -5.39 6.64 13.73
CA ILE A 26 -6.83 6.41 13.73
C ILE A 26 -7.51 7.56 12.99
N LEU A 27 -8.08 7.26 11.82
CA LEU A 27 -8.87 8.19 11.03
C LEU A 27 -10.32 8.20 11.53
N PHE A 28 -10.92 9.38 11.68
CA PHE A 28 -12.31 9.48 12.13
C PHE A 28 -13.26 8.95 11.04
N GLY A 29 -14.09 7.96 11.39
CA GLY A 29 -15.07 7.35 10.47
C GLY A 29 -14.57 6.13 9.69
N GLU A 30 -13.26 5.95 9.55
CA GLU A 30 -12.64 4.78 8.89
C GLU A 30 -11.94 3.84 9.87
N GLY A 31 -11.54 4.34 11.05
CA GLY A 31 -10.84 3.55 12.06
C GLY A 31 -9.34 3.50 11.84
N ILE A 32 -8.72 2.33 12.07
CA ILE A 32 -7.26 2.18 12.02
C ILE A 32 -6.78 2.18 10.57
N SER A 33 -5.83 3.05 10.25
CA SER A 33 -5.25 3.13 8.91
C SER A 33 -4.18 2.07 8.67
N ARG A 34 -4.58 0.91 8.12
CA ARG A 34 -3.65 -0.19 7.79
C ARG A 34 -2.65 0.22 6.72
N GLU A 35 -3.09 0.99 5.74
CA GLU A 35 -2.26 1.41 4.60
C GLU A 35 -1.15 2.36 5.04
N GLY A 36 -1.43 3.21 6.04
CA GLY A 36 -0.40 4.06 6.66
C GLY A 36 0.67 3.24 7.37
N GLU A 37 0.26 2.23 8.14
CA GLU A 37 1.19 1.35 8.87
C GLU A 37 2.07 0.53 7.91
N ILE A 38 1.52 0.07 6.78
CA ILE A 38 2.27 -0.64 5.75
C ILE A 38 3.39 0.25 5.17
N ILE A 39 3.14 1.55 4.95
CA ILE A 39 4.17 2.49 4.48
C ILE A 39 5.25 2.68 5.55
N ASP A 40 4.85 2.97 6.78
CA ASP A 40 5.78 3.28 7.87
C ASP A 40 6.67 2.06 8.19
N MET A 41 6.08 0.86 8.25
CA MET A 41 6.85 -0.38 8.39
C MET A 41 7.65 -0.72 7.14
N GLY A 42 7.12 -0.47 5.94
CA GLY A 42 7.81 -0.71 4.68
C GLY A 42 9.08 0.13 4.54
N VAL A 43 9.05 1.39 4.98
CA VAL A 43 10.23 2.27 5.03
C VAL A 43 11.22 1.78 6.09
N THR A 44 10.72 1.40 7.27
CA THR A 44 11.56 0.87 8.36
C THR A 44 12.28 -0.42 7.96
N ALA A 45 11.59 -1.30 7.24
CA ALA A 45 12.12 -2.55 6.71
C ALA A 45 12.94 -2.38 5.41
N LYS A 46 13.11 -1.15 4.90
CA LYS A 46 13.80 -0.81 3.64
C LYS A 46 13.23 -1.52 2.40
N ILE A 47 11.93 -1.79 2.41
CA ILE A 47 11.18 -2.33 1.27
C ILE A 47 10.64 -1.18 0.41
N VAL A 48 10.28 -0.07 1.06
CA VAL A 48 9.82 1.17 0.43
C VAL A 48 10.92 2.21 0.56
N ASP A 49 11.33 2.79 -0.57
CA ASP A 49 12.33 3.84 -0.63
C ASP A 49 11.69 5.21 -0.41
N LYS A 50 12.27 6.00 0.51
CA LYS A 50 11.84 7.37 0.78
C LYS A 50 12.86 8.37 0.24
N SER A 51 12.54 9.00 -0.89
CA SER A 51 13.34 10.07 -1.50
C SER A 51 12.77 11.44 -1.12
N GLY A 52 13.11 11.90 0.08
CA GLY A 52 12.60 13.16 0.64
C GLY A 52 11.10 13.07 0.92
N ALA A 53 10.30 13.77 0.10
CA ALA A 53 8.85 13.73 0.16
C ALA A 53 8.23 12.61 -0.71
N TRP A 54 9.01 11.91 -1.53
CA TRP A 54 8.51 10.86 -2.42
C TRP A 54 8.68 9.46 -1.82
N TYR A 55 7.66 8.63 -1.98
CA TYR A 55 7.69 7.20 -1.69
C TYR A 55 7.77 6.41 -3.00
N ALA A 56 8.68 5.45 -3.06
CA ALA A 56 8.86 4.56 -4.19
C ALA A 56 8.95 3.10 -3.73
N TYR A 57 8.46 2.18 -4.56
CA TYR A 57 8.49 0.76 -4.32
C TYR A 57 8.96 0.04 -5.58
N ASN A 58 10.05 -0.74 -5.48
CA ASN A 58 10.69 -1.41 -6.61
C ASN A 58 10.97 -0.49 -7.83
N GLY A 59 11.25 0.79 -7.59
CA GLY A 59 11.49 1.80 -8.63
C GLY A 59 10.22 2.49 -9.17
N GLU A 60 9.02 2.03 -8.81
CA GLU A 60 7.78 2.71 -9.13
C GLU A 60 7.46 3.77 -8.07
N LYS A 61 7.04 4.96 -8.50
CA LYS A 61 6.70 6.06 -7.59
C LYS A 61 5.26 5.87 -7.11
N ILE A 62 5.10 5.57 -5.82
CA ILE A 62 3.79 5.41 -5.17
C ILE A 62 3.10 6.78 -5.06
N GLY A 63 3.83 7.79 -4.59
CA GLY A 63 3.26 9.12 -4.39
C GLY A 63 4.16 10.08 -3.62
N GLN A 64 3.77 11.35 -3.64
CA GLN A 64 4.39 12.41 -2.85
C GLN A 64 3.62 12.62 -1.55
N GLY A 65 4.29 12.46 -0.42
CA GLY A 65 3.69 12.62 0.91
C GLY A 65 2.96 11.36 1.38
N ARG A 66 2.66 11.34 2.68
CA ARG A 66 2.09 10.16 3.36
C ARG A 66 0.63 9.92 2.97
N ASP A 67 -0.16 10.99 2.85
CA ASP A 67 -1.59 10.87 2.52
C ASP A 67 -1.82 10.34 1.09
N ASN A 68 -1.10 10.85 0.09
CA ASN A 68 -1.21 10.33 -1.28
C ASN A 68 -0.75 8.88 -1.39
N ALA A 69 0.33 8.49 -0.68
CA ALA A 69 0.77 7.11 -0.64
C ALA A 69 -0.26 6.18 0.02
N ARG A 70 -0.96 6.66 1.07
CA ARG A 70 -2.06 5.94 1.72
C ARG A 70 -3.22 5.73 0.76
N GLU A 71 -3.63 6.77 0.03
CA GLU A 71 -4.71 6.68 -0.98
C GLU A 71 -4.33 5.71 -2.10
N PHE A 72 -3.11 5.78 -2.62
CA PHE A 72 -2.63 4.88 -3.66
C PHE A 72 -2.68 3.40 -3.23
N LEU A 73 -2.26 3.09 -2.00
CA LEU A 73 -2.32 1.71 -1.47
C LEU A 73 -3.74 1.26 -1.14
N ARG A 74 -4.64 2.19 -0.83
CA ARG A 74 -6.06 1.89 -0.64
C ARG A 74 -6.72 1.50 -1.96
N GLU A 75 -6.39 2.18 -3.05
CA GLU A 75 -6.87 1.85 -4.39
C GLU A 75 -6.22 0.55 -4.92
N ASN A 76 -4.94 0.34 -4.61
CA ASN A 76 -4.15 -0.81 -5.06
C ASN A 76 -3.96 -1.85 -3.94
N THR A 77 -5.06 -2.50 -3.54
CA THR A 77 -5.04 -3.51 -2.47
C THR A 77 -4.10 -4.69 -2.76
N ALA A 78 -3.86 -5.03 -4.03
CA ALA A 78 -2.90 -6.06 -4.43
C ALA A 78 -1.45 -5.68 -4.06
N LEU A 79 -1.03 -4.45 -4.40
CA LEU A 79 0.30 -3.92 -4.03
C LEU A 79 0.44 -3.78 -2.52
N SER A 80 -0.60 -3.31 -1.85
CA SER A 80 -0.63 -3.19 -0.38
C SER A 80 -0.33 -4.53 0.31
N ARG A 81 -0.98 -5.62 -0.14
CA ARG A 81 -0.73 -6.98 0.37
C ARG A 81 0.66 -7.50 0.03
N GLU A 82 1.17 -7.18 -1.16
CA GLU A 82 2.52 -7.59 -1.56
C GLU A 82 3.58 -6.98 -0.63
N ILE A 83 3.48 -5.66 -0.37
CA ILE A 83 4.37 -4.95 0.54
C ILE A 83 4.22 -5.51 1.96
N GLU A 84 2.99 -5.72 2.42
CA GLU A 84 2.72 -6.28 3.74
C GLU A 84 3.35 -7.67 3.93
N ASN A 85 3.23 -8.55 2.92
CA ASN A 85 3.84 -9.88 2.97
C ASN A 85 5.36 -9.82 3.01
N LYS A 86 6.00 -8.92 2.22
CA LYS A 86 7.45 -8.71 2.28
C LYS A 86 7.90 -8.18 3.64
N VAL A 87 7.12 -7.27 4.25
CA VAL A 87 7.38 -6.77 5.61
C VAL A 87 7.28 -7.91 6.63
N ARG A 88 6.24 -8.74 6.54
CA ARG A 88 6.05 -9.90 7.42
C ARG A 88 7.15 -10.94 7.27
N GLU A 89 7.60 -11.19 6.04
CA GLU A 89 8.72 -12.10 5.74
C GLU A 89 10.02 -11.61 6.36
N SER A 90 10.34 -10.32 6.22
CA SER A 90 11.50 -9.69 6.85
C SER A 90 11.49 -9.81 8.39
N LEU A 91 10.29 -9.82 8.99
CA LEU A 91 10.09 -9.95 10.43
C LEU A 91 9.87 -11.41 10.90
N GLY A 92 9.89 -12.39 10.00
CA GLY A 92 9.69 -13.81 10.32
C GLY A 92 8.28 -14.17 10.81
N ILE A 93 7.27 -13.40 10.41
CA ILE A 93 5.86 -13.59 10.78
C ILE A 93 5.17 -14.45 9.71
N PRO A 94 4.25 -15.36 10.08
CA PRO A 94 3.47 -16.12 9.10
C PRO A 94 2.76 -15.19 8.10
N LEU A 95 2.90 -15.54 6.82
CA LEU A 95 2.31 -14.82 5.70
C LEU A 95 0.78 -14.88 5.80
N LEU A 96 0.09 -13.83 5.32
CA LEU A 96 -1.35 -13.90 5.12
C LEU A 96 -1.65 -14.86 3.97
N ALA A 97 -2.62 -15.75 4.15
CA ALA A 97 -3.14 -16.58 3.08
C ALA A 97 -3.74 -15.69 1.97
N ALA A 98 -3.54 -16.09 0.72
CA ALA A 98 -4.13 -15.44 -0.43
C ALA A 98 -5.64 -15.72 -0.49
N ASP A 99 -6.46 -14.88 0.12
CA ASP A 99 -7.91 -14.92 -0.08
C ASP A 99 -8.33 -13.96 -1.22
N ALA A 100 -8.75 -14.59 -2.33
CA ALA A 100 -9.79 -14.25 -3.32
C ALA A 100 -10.05 -12.78 -3.73
N GLY A 101 -9.05 -11.90 -3.69
CA GLY A 101 -9.13 -10.54 -4.26
C GLY A 101 -8.17 -10.30 -5.43
N SER A 102 -7.33 -11.28 -5.74
CA SER A 102 -6.28 -11.20 -6.77
C SER A 102 -6.81 -11.06 -8.20
N GLU A 103 -8.08 -11.39 -8.45
CA GLU A 103 -8.63 -11.36 -9.81
C GLU A 103 -9.15 -9.96 -10.24
N GLU A 104 -9.57 -9.09 -9.31
CA GLU A 104 -10.12 -7.77 -9.68
C GLU A 104 -9.05 -6.74 -10.04
N SER A 105 -7.86 -6.83 -9.45
CA SER A 105 -6.74 -5.90 -9.72
C SER A 105 -6.06 -6.19 -11.07
N GLU A 106 -5.89 -7.46 -11.45
CA GLU A 106 -5.42 -7.81 -12.79
C GLU A 106 -6.45 -7.49 -13.88
N ALA A 107 -7.76 -7.52 -13.56
CA ALA A 107 -8.82 -7.16 -14.49
C ALA A 107 -8.85 -5.64 -14.79
N LYS A 108 -8.63 -4.77 -13.80
CA LYS A 108 -8.53 -3.31 -14.03
C LYS A 108 -7.26 -2.94 -14.80
N ALA A 109 -6.09 -3.50 -14.44
CA ALA A 109 -4.86 -3.24 -15.18
C ALA A 109 -4.94 -3.66 -16.66
N LYS A 110 -5.65 -4.77 -16.97
CA LYS A 110 -5.90 -5.20 -18.36
C LYS A 110 -6.99 -4.36 -19.05
N ALA A 111 -7.94 -3.77 -18.32
CA ALA A 111 -8.98 -2.92 -18.89
C ALA A 111 -8.43 -1.54 -19.28
N ASP A 112 -7.60 -0.92 -18.45
CA ASP A 112 -6.96 0.37 -18.72
C ASP A 112 -5.96 0.26 -19.88
N ALA A 113 -5.14 -0.81 -19.91
CA ALA A 113 -4.23 -1.07 -21.04
C ALA A 113 -4.99 -1.31 -22.38
N LYS A 114 -6.19 -1.91 -22.33
CA LYS A 114 -7.00 -2.16 -23.52
C LYS A 114 -7.79 -0.92 -23.96
N ALA A 115 -8.14 -0.02 -23.04
CA ALA A 115 -8.78 1.26 -23.33
C ALA A 115 -7.80 2.23 -24.02
N GLU A 116 -6.56 2.30 -23.54
CA GLU A 116 -5.52 3.17 -24.11
C GLU A 116 -5.08 2.69 -25.51
N ALA A 117 -4.95 1.37 -25.70
CA ALA A 117 -4.65 0.78 -27.01
C ALA A 117 -5.79 0.95 -28.04
N LYS A 118 -7.06 0.97 -27.58
CA LYS A 118 -8.22 1.19 -28.47
C LYS A 118 -8.40 2.66 -28.84
N ALA A 119 -8.06 3.59 -27.94
CA ALA A 119 -8.07 5.03 -28.21
C ALA A 119 -6.94 5.44 -29.19
N ALA A 120 -5.73 4.89 -29.02
CA ALA A 120 -4.62 5.14 -29.95
C ALA A 120 -4.88 4.61 -31.38
N LYS A 121 -5.57 3.48 -31.50
CA LYS A 121 -5.91 2.89 -32.81
C LYS A 121 -7.06 3.63 -33.53
N ALA A 122 -7.96 4.29 -32.80
CA ALA A 122 -9.04 5.09 -33.38
C ALA A 122 -8.55 6.46 -33.89
N ALA A 123 -7.61 7.11 -33.19
CA ALA A 123 -7.05 8.40 -33.60
C ALA A 123 -6.18 8.32 -34.88
N ALA A 124 -5.49 7.19 -35.09
CA ALA A 124 -4.67 6.98 -36.28
C ALA A 124 -5.48 6.69 -37.57
N ALA A 125 -6.76 6.31 -37.44
CA ALA A 125 -7.63 6.01 -38.58
C ALA A 125 -8.32 7.25 -39.18
N SER A 126 -8.32 8.39 -38.48
CA SER A 126 -9.01 9.62 -38.92
C SER A 126 -8.08 10.66 -39.58
N VAL A 127 -6.80 10.36 -39.78
CA VAL A 127 -5.80 11.29 -40.38
C VAL A 127 -5.43 10.88 -41.83
N LYS A 128 -6.05 9.83 -42.37
CA LYS A 128 -5.91 9.43 -43.78
C LYS A 128 -7.28 9.43 -44.47
N GLU A 129 -7.84 10.63 -44.64
CA GLU A 129 -8.68 10.95 -45.79
C GLU A 129 -8.46 12.42 -46.19
#